data_AF-A0A401PQA7-F1
#
_entry.id   AF-A0A401PQA7-F1
#
_cell.length_a   1.000
_cell.length_b   1.000
_cell.length_c   1.000
_cell.angle_alpha   90.00
_cell.angle_beta   90.00
_cell.angle_gamma   90.00
#
_symmetry.space_group_name_H-M   'P 1'
#
loop_
_entity.id
_entity.type
_entity.pdbx_description
1 polymer ?
#
loop_
_entity_poly.entity_id
_entity_poly.type
_entity_poly.pdbx_seq_one_letter_code
_entity_poly.pdbx_strand_id
1 'polypeptide(L)'
;MSTPSTRAEAHSRRKRDLDEEFCFSTTEKNCCVHPMYIDFRKDLNWKWIHEPKGYFANFCMGPCPYIWSSDTQYSTVLALYNLHNPGGSASPCCVPQVLEPLPILYYVGRQPKVEQLSNMVVKSCKCS
;
A
#
# COMPACT_ATOMS: atom_id res chain seq x y z
N MET A 1 10.88 51.44 8.21
CA MET A 1 10.33 50.42 9.13
C MET A 1 10.46 49.08 8.43
N SER A 2 11.48 48.32 8.76
CA SER A 2 11.82 47.03 8.17
C SER A 2 11.14 45.91 8.97
N THR A 3 10.21 45.18 8.36
CA THR A 3 9.61 43.98 8.94
C THR A 3 10.61 42.82 8.88
N PRO A 4 10.91 42.11 9.98
CA PRO A 4 11.73 40.92 9.90
C PRO A 4 10.92 39.76 9.34
N SER A 5 11.42 39.17 8.25
CA SER A 5 10.96 37.89 7.72
C SER A 5 11.46 36.78 8.64
N THR A 6 10.64 36.35 9.60
CA THR A 6 10.84 35.07 10.29
C THR A 6 10.24 33.99 9.41
N ARG A 7 11.11 33.36 8.61
CA ARG A 7 10.86 32.12 7.90
C ARG A 7 10.41 31.09 8.93
N ALA A 8 9.10 30.89 9.06
CA ALA A 8 8.54 29.77 9.80
C ALA A 8 9.07 28.51 9.11
N GLU A 9 10.07 27.87 9.72
CA GLU A 9 10.45 26.51 9.38
C GLU A 9 9.24 25.65 9.68
N ALA A 10 8.40 25.44 8.66
CA ALA A 10 7.39 24.42 8.69
C ALA A 10 8.14 23.10 8.87
N HIS A 11 8.21 22.63 10.12
CA HIS A 11 8.41 21.22 10.41
C HIS A 11 7.23 20.50 9.77
N SER A 12 7.35 20.22 8.47
CA SER A 12 6.45 19.36 7.74
C SER A 12 6.55 18.02 8.44
N ARG A 13 5.59 17.75 9.34
CA ARG A 13 5.42 16.40 9.89
C ARG A 13 5.24 15.53 8.67
N ARG A 14 6.25 14.74 8.32
CA ARG A 14 6.10 13.70 7.31
C ARG A 14 4.87 12.90 7.72
N LYS A 15 3.87 12.90 6.86
CA LYS A 15 2.70 12.03 6.98
C LYS A 15 3.29 10.62 7.17
N ARG A 16 2.95 9.96 8.28
CA ARG A 16 3.40 8.59 8.53
C ARG A 16 2.89 7.75 7.38
N ASP A 17 3.81 7.15 6.63
CA ASP A 17 3.43 6.21 5.59
C ASP A 17 2.87 4.97 6.28
N LEU A 18 1.84 4.36 5.70
CA LEU A 18 1.25 3.13 6.24
C LEU A 18 2.04 1.97 5.67
N ASP A 19 3.31 1.88 6.05
CA ASP A 19 4.27 0.91 5.56
C ASP A 19 4.30 -0.38 6.40
N GLU A 20 5.06 -1.37 5.92
CA GLU A 20 5.24 -2.65 6.62
C GLU A 20 5.75 -2.47 8.06
N GLU A 21 6.67 -1.54 8.32
CA GLU A 21 7.26 -1.33 9.65
C GLU A 21 6.19 -0.86 10.65
N PHE A 22 5.40 0.15 10.27
CA PHE A 22 4.31 0.65 11.10
C PHE A 22 3.18 -0.39 11.25
N CYS A 23 2.73 -0.98 10.14
CA CYS A 23 1.56 -1.85 10.11
C CYS A 23 1.82 -3.23 10.73
N PHE A 24 3.05 -3.74 10.70
CA PHE A 24 3.37 -5.05 11.30
C PHE A 24 3.78 -4.94 12.78
N SER A 25 4.25 -3.77 13.22
CA SER A 25 4.57 -3.54 14.64
C SER A 25 3.36 -3.18 15.49
N THR A 26 2.25 -2.79 14.88
CA THR A 26 1.03 -2.35 15.58
C THR A 26 -0.18 -3.16 15.13
N THR A 27 -1.15 -3.36 16.03
CA THR A 27 -2.46 -3.91 15.64
C THR A 27 -3.35 -2.77 15.14
N GLU A 28 -3.07 -2.28 13.93
CA GLU A 28 -3.87 -1.24 13.30
C GLU A 28 -5.18 -1.82 12.76
N LYS A 29 -6.30 -1.16 13.06
CA LYS A 29 -7.64 -1.56 12.59
C LYS A 29 -8.05 -0.82 11.34
N ASN A 30 -7.52 0.39 11.13
CA ASN A 30 -7.73 1.21 9.95
C ASN A 30 -6.92 0.67 8.75
N CYS A 31 -7.04 1.34 7.61
CA CYS A 31 -6.27 1.01 6.41
C CYS A 31 -4.78 0.84 6.74
N CYS A 32 -4.24 -0.35 6.45
CA CYS A 32 -2.83 -0.70 6.64
C CYS A 32 -2.42 -1.83 5.68
N VAL A 33 -1.11 -2.06 5.58
CA VAL A 33 -0.54 -3.24 4.93
C VAL A 33 -0.73 -4.46 5.84
N HIS A 34 -1.21 -5.55 5.26
CA HIS A 34 -1.32 -6.84 5.94
C HIS A 34 -0.43 -7.88 5.24
N PRO A 35 0.25 -8.75 6.01
CA PRO A 35 1.10 -9.76 5.45
C PRO A 35 0.26 -10.82 4.73
N MET A 36 0.64 -11.15 3.49
CA MET A 36 0.03 -12.22 2.72
C MET A 36 1.08 -12.91 1.88
N TYR A 37 1.21 -14.21 2.08
CA TYR A 37 2.07 -15.05 1.27
C TYR A 37 1.25 -15.71 0.16
N ILE A 38 1.78 -15.69 -1.05
CA ILE A 38 1.21 -16.36 -2.22
C ILE A 38 2.18 -17.45 -2.66
N ASP A 39 1.74 -18.70 -2.69
CA ASP A 39 2.40 -19.82 -3.36
C ASP A 39 1.94 -19.87 -4.82
N PHE A 40 2.87 -19.70 -5.76
CA PHE A 40 2.55 -19.62 -7.18
C PHE A 40 1.80 -20.85 -7.68
N ARG A 41 2.16 -22.04 -7.20
CA ARG A 41 1.55 -23.29 -7.68
C ARG A 41 0.22 -23.57 -6.99
N LYS A 42 0.11 -23.30 -5.69
CA LYS A 42 -1.11 -23.63 -4.92
C LYS A 42 -2.20 -22.60 -5.10
N ASP A 43 -1.86 -21.32 -5.07
CA ASP A 43 -2.86 -20.23 -5.00
C ASP A 43 -3.19 -19.66 -6.38
N LEU A 44 -2.23 -19.64 -7.30
CA LEU A 44 -2.40 -19.10 -8.66
C LEU A 44 -2.35 -20.18 -9.77
N ASN A 45 -2.01 -21.42 -9.41
CA ASN A 45 -1.77 -22.51 -10.36
C ASN A 45 -0.73 -22.17 -11.45
N TRP A 46 0.21 -21.28 -11.14
CA TRP A 46 1.32 -20.90 -12.00
C TRP A 46 2.45 -21.91 -11.88
N LYS A 47 2.62 -22.71 -12.92
CA LYS A 47 3.65 -23.77 -13.00
C LYS A 47 4.89 -23.34 -13.79
N TRP A 48 4.86 -22.14 -14.37
CA TRP A 48 5.91 -21.64 -15.26
C TRP A 48 7.04 -20.94 -14.51
N ILE A 49 6.77 -20.38 -13.33
CA ILE A 49 7.81 -19.83 -12.43
C ILE A 49 8.53 -20.99 -11.75
N HIS A 50 9.85 -21.02 -11.92
CA HIS A 50 10.70 -21.99 -11.25
C HIS A 50 11.10 -21.52 -9.85
N GLU A 51 11.64 -20.30 -9.71
CA GLU A 51 11.93 -19.67 -8.42
C GLU A 51 11.48 -18.19 -8.39
N PRO A 52 11.05 -17.65 -7.23
CA PRO A 52 10.78 -18.38 -5.99
C PRO A 52 9.53 -19.26 -6.11
N LYS A 53 9.26 -20.15 -5.15
CA LYS A 53 8.00 -20.93 -5.11
C LYS A 53 6.78 -20.07 -4.74
N GLY A 54 7.02 -18.97 -4.07
CA GLY A 54 6.02 -18.02 -3.60
C GLY A 54 6.71 -16.84 -2.93
N TYR A 55 5.93 -15.83 -2.57
CA TYR A 55 6.46 -14.58 -2.05
C TYR A 55 5.43 -13.87 -1.16
N PHE A 56 5.89 -12.94 -0.33
CA PHE A 56 5.01 -12.06 0.43
C PHE A 56 4.53 -10.93 -0.48
N ALA A 57 3.33 -11.08 -1.02
CA ALA A 57 2.69 -10.06 -1.85
C ALA A 57 2.18 -8.90 -0.99
N ASN A 58 1.73 -9.22 0.23
CA ASN A 58 0.98 -8.33 1.11
C ASN A 58 -0.28 -7.79 0.44
N PHE A 59 -1.14 -7.13 1.21
CA PHE A 59 -2.33 -6.47 0.67
C PHE A 59 -2.77 -5.32 1.58
N CYS A 60 -3.54 -4.40 1.01
CA CYS A 60 -4.11 -3.28 1.74
C CYS A 60 -5.51 -3.64 2.22
N MET A 61 -5.77 -3.44 3.51
CA MET A 61 -7.09 -3.68 4.10
C MET A 61 -7.31 -2.73 5.28
N GLY A 62 -8.58 -2.40 5.51
CA GLY A 62 -9.04 -1.60 6.64
C GLY A 62 -9.88 -0.39 6.19
N PRO A 63 -10.71 0.17 7.10
CA PRO A 63 -11.49 1.36 6.85
C PRO A 63 -10.60 2.61 6.72
N CYS A 64 -11.11 3.59 6.01
CA CYS A 64 -10.49 4.89 5.78
C CYS A 64 -11.28 6.00 6.49
N PRO A 65 -11.16 6.15 7.82
CA PRO A 65 -11.84 7.23 8.52
C PRO A 65 -11.29 8.60 8.10
N TYR A 66 -12.02 9.66 8.45
CA TYR A 66 -11.60 11.04 8.19
C TYR A 66 -10.14 11.24 8.63
N ILE A 67 -9.36 11.94 7.80
CA ILE A 67 -7.90 12.22 7.92
C ILE A 67 -6.96 11.02 7.96
N TRP A 68 -7.44 9.78 7.82
CA TRP A 68 -6.56 8.60 7.76
C TRP A 68 -5.99 8.40 6.36
N SER A 69 -4.68 8.61 6.23
CA SER A 69 -3.88 8.49 5.01
C SER A 69 -4.56 8.90 3.68
N SER A 70 -5.37 9.97 3.70
CA SER A 70 -6.10 10.41 2.50
C SER A 70 -5.15 10.93 1.42
N ASP A 71 -5.26 10.42 0.21
CA ASP A 71 -4.36 10.72 -0.92
C ASP A 71 -4.67 12.08 -1.56
N THR A 72 -5.96 12.39 -1.71
CA THR A 72 -6.45 13.58 -2.40
C THR A 72 -7.42 14.37 -1.53
N GLN A 73 -7.70 15.61 -1.92
CA GLN A 73 -8.77 16.41 -1.32
C GLN A 73 -10.12 15.70 -1.47
N TYR A 74 -10.35 15.02 -2.59
CA TYR A 74 -11.56 14.23 -2.82
C TYR A 74 -11.69 13.11 -1.78
N SER A 75 -10.65 12.31 -1.57
CA SER A 75 -10.65 11.23 -0.57
C SER A 75 -10.85 11.77 0.86
N THR A 76 -10.34 12.97 1.15
CA THR A 76 -10.56 13.66 2.43
C THR A 76 -12.03 14.05 2.63
N VAL A 77 -12.64 14.68 1.62
CA VAL A 77 -14.06 15.07 1.64
C VAL A 77 -14.96 13.84 1.69
N LEU A 78 -14.61 12.77 0.97
CA LEU A 78 -15.37 11.53 0.96
C LEU A 78 -15.33 10.83 2.32
N ALA A 79 -14.17 10.79 2.99
CA ALA A 79 -14.07 10.27 4.34
C ALA A 79 -14.89 11.11 5.35
N LEU A 80 -14.90 12.43 5.17
CA LEU A 80 -15.73 13.33 5.99
C LEU A 80 -17.23 13.09 5.76
N TYR A 81 -17.63 12.91 4.50
CA TYR A 81 -19.01 12.56 4.14
C TYR A 81 -19.43 11.25 4.80
N ASN A 82 -18.59 10.21 4.72
CA ASN A 82 -18.86 8.91 5.35
C ASN A 82 -19.00 9.01 6.88
N LEU A 83 -18.18 9.84 7.53
CA LEU A 83 -18.26 10.10 8.98
C LEU A 83 -19.62 10.69 9.39
N HIS A 84 -20.16 11.61 8.59
CA HIS A 84 -21.47 12.23 8.86
C HIS A 84 -22.66 11.41 8.34
N ASN A 85 -22.44 10.51 7.39
CA ASN A 85 -23.45 9.63 6.85
C ASN A 85 -22.95 8.17 6.78
N PRO A 86 -22.88 7.44 7.91
CA PRO A 86 -22.36 6.07 7.94
C PRO A 86 -23.19 5.06 7.14
N GLY A 87 -24.46 5.36 6.88
CA GLY A 87 -25.33 4.57 6.01
C GLY A 87 -25.11 4.85 4.51
N GLY A 88 -24.32 5.87 4.18
CA GLY A 88 -23.92 6.18 2.81
C GLY A 88 -22.84 5.19 2.36
N SER A 89 -23.06 4.51 1.23
CA SER A 89 -22.15 3.51 0.68
C SER A 89 -20.82 4.07 0.14
N ALA A 90 -20.59 5.37 0.25
CA ALA A 90 -19.44 6.04 -0.32
C ALA A 90 -18.37 6.30 0.78
N SER A 91 -17.21 5.66 0.64
CA SER A 91 -16.03 5.82 1.49
C SER A 91 -14.77 5.62 0.64
N PRO A 92 -13.61 6.22 0.99
CA PRO A 92 -12.36 5.89 0.33
C PRO A 92 -11.98 4.42 0.52
N CYS A 93 -11.29 3.85 -0.45
CA CYS A 93 -10.79 2.48 -0.39
C CYS A 93 -9.33 2.47 0.10
N CYS A 94 -8.98 1.44 0.88
CA CYS A 94 -7.60 1.16 1.25
C CYS A 94 -6.89 0.46 0.09
N VAL A 95 -5.93 1.13 -0.54
CA VAL A 95 -5.28 0.67 -1.78
C VAL A 95 -3.74 0.77 -1.69
N PRO A 96 -2.99 -0.01 -2.50
CA PRO A 96 -1.54 0.10 -2.53
C PRO A 96 -1.06 1.50 -2.95
N GLN A 97 -0.05 2.01 -2.26
CA GLN A 97 0.63 3.26 -2.59
C GLN A 97 2.01 2.98 -3.20
N VAL A 98 2.86 2.23 -2.50
CA VAL A 98 4.18 1.84 -2.99
C VAL A 98 4.20 0.35 -3.25
N LEU A 99 4.66 -0.02 -4.46
CA LEU A 99 4.80 -1.39 -4.91
C LEU A 99 6.24 -1.66 -5.33
N GLU A 100 6.75 -2.83 -4.99
CA GLU A 100 8.07 -3.32 -5.38
C GLU A 100 7.98 -4.42 -6.44
N PRO A 101 8.97 -4.52 -7.34
CA PRO A 101 9.05 -5.60 -8.30
C PRO A 101 9.48 -6.92 -7.63
N LEU A 102 9.14 -8.04 -8.27
CA LEU A 102 9.56 -9.37 -7.85
C LEU A 102 10.47 -10.00 -8.91
N PRO A 103 11.75 -10.29 -8.59
CA PRO A 103 12.60 -11.08 -9.47
C PRO A 103 12.14 -12.54 -9.49
N ILE A 104 12.07 -13.11 -10.69
CA ILE A 104 11.68 -14.49 -10.94
C ILE A 104 12.67 -15.19 -11.86
N LEU A 105 12.73 -16.50 -11.75
CA LEU A 105 13.46 -17.41 -12.63
C LEU A 105 12.45 -18.36 -13.27
N TYR A 106 12.49 -18.47 -14.58
CA TYR A 106 11.72 -19.45 -15.35
C TYR A 106 12.56 -20.04 -16.48
N TYR A 107 12.06 -21.08 -17.14
CA TYR A 107 12.75 -21.75 -18.24
C TYR A 107 11.98 -21.60 -19.55
N VAL A 108 12.70 -21.29 -20.63
CA VAL A 108 12.21 -21.42 -22.01
C VAL A 108 12.96 -22.58 -22.65
N GLY A 109 12.31 -23.74 -22.73
CA GLY A 109 12.97 -25.00 -23.05
C GLY A 109 13.98 -25.38 -21.95
N ARG A 110 15.27 -25.41 -22.28
CA ARG A 110 16.36 -25.65 -21.31
C ARG A 110 17.13 -24.38 -20.91
N GLN A 111 16.75 -23.22 -21.44
CA GLN A 111 17.43 -21.96 -21.15
C GLN A 111 16.79 -21.28 -19.93
N PRO A 112 17.56 -21.02 -18.84
CA PRO A 112 17.06 -20.24 -17.71
C PRO A 112 16.96 -18.76 -18.09
N LYS A 113 15.87 -18.11 -17.67
CA LYS A 113 15.64 -16.67 -17.82
C LYS A 113 15.29 -16.05 -16.49
N VAL A 114 15.94 -14.92 -16.18
CA VAL A 114 15.65 -14.10 -15.01
C VAL A 114 14.95 -12.84 -15.46
N GLU A 115 13.84 -12.51 -14.82
CA GLU A 115 13.01 -11.35 -15.15
C GLU A 115 12.49 -10.70 -13.86
N GLN A 116 12.14 -9.42 -13.91
CA GLN A 116 11.47 -8.73 -12.80
C GLN A 116 10.04 -8.40 -13.19
N LEU A 117 9.08 -9.02 -12.49
CA LEU A 117 7.67 -8.66 -12.61
C LEU A 117 7.43 -7.38 -11.83
N SER A 118 6.88 -6.35 -12.48
CA SER A 118 6.60 -5.07 -11.84
C SER A 118 5.37 -5.14 -10.93
N ASN A 119 5.36 -4.29 -9.91
CA ASN A 119 4.20 -4.06 -9.03
C ASN A 119 3.66 -5.31 -8.31
N MET A 120 4.56 -6.15 -7.79
CA MET A 120 4.17 -7.45 -7.22
C MET A 120 4.03 -7.44 -5.70
N VAL A 121 4.80 -6.61 -5.00
CA VAL A 121 4.85 -6.56 -3.52
C VAL A 121 4.35 -5.23 -3.00
N VAL A 122 3.32 -5.22 -2.17
CA VAL A 122 2.80 -4.01 -1.51
C VAL A 122 3.70 -3.65 -0.33
N LYS A 123 4.29 -2.45 -0.37
CA LYS A 123 5.15 -1.90 0.70
C LYS A 123 4.45 -0.87 1.57
N SER A 124 3.48 -0.14 1.02
CA SER A 124 2.65 0.79 1.78
C SER A 124 1.26 0.95 1.20
N CYS A 125 0.32 1.40 2.03
CA CYS A 125 -1.09 1.62 1.67
C CYS A 125 -1.50 3.10 1.83
N LYS A 126 -2.57 3.47 1.13
CA LYS A 126 -3.23 4.77 1.26
C LYS A 126 -4.74 4.66 1.15
N CYS A 127 -5.43 5.74 1.53
CA CYS A 127 -6.87 5.88 1.34
C CYS A 127 -7.14 6.75 0.11
N SER A 128 -7.74 6.15 -0.93
CA SER A 128 -8.07 6.80 -2.20
C SER A 128 -9.56 6.78 -2.49
#